data_AF-A0AAV3Q9B3-F1
#
_entry.id   AF-A0AAV3Q9B3-F1
#
_cell.length_a   1.000
_cell.length_b   1.000
_cell.length_c   1.000
_cell.angle_alpha   90.00
_cell.angle_beta   90.00
_cell.angle_gamma   90.00
#
_symmetry.space_group_name_H-M   'P 1'
#
loop_
_entity.id
_entity.type
_entity.pdbx_description
1 polymer ?
#
loop_
_entity_poly.entity_id
_entity_poly.type
_entity_poly.pdbx_seq_one_letter_code
_entity_poly.pdbx_strand_id
1 'polypeptide(L)'
;MGSAKSVSCLLGIQFKLSSKQYPVQRENIEHMKKVPYASTDGSIMYVMTCTRPNPGNEHWEGIKWILRYLKGIVDLCICYGKDTVTLQVYTDVDMAGDTDFKRSTSGYVFVFAGRAIS
;
A
#
# COMPACT_ATOMS: atom_id res chain seq x y z
N MET A 1 -13.57 -0.60 13.54
CA MET A 1 -13.28 0.22 12.34
C MET A 1 -14.41 1.18 11.93
N GLY A 2 -15.56 1.22 12.62
CA GLY A 2 -16.74 2.01 12.22
C GLY A 2 -16.53 3.53 12.06
N SER A 3 -15.69 4.16 12.88
CA SER A 3 -15.53 5.63 12.93
C SER A 3 -14.29 6.21 12.23
N ALA A 4 -13.46 5.39 11.57
CA ALA A 4 -12.25 5.90 10.92
C ALA A 4 -12.60 6.77 9.69
N LYS A 5 -12.07 8.01 9.65
CA LYS A 5 -12.20 8.95 8.51
C LYS A 5 -11.47 8.38 7.28
N SER A 6 -12.12 8.37 6.12
CA SER A 6 -11.48 7.97 4.86
C SER A 6 -10.37 8.93 4.45
N VAL A 7 -9.49 8.46 3.58
CA VAL A 7 -8.41 9.24 2.95
C VAL A 7 -8.49 9.05 1.44
N SER A 8 -8.08 10.04 0.67
CA SER A 8 -8.22 10.04 -0.80
C SER A 8 -7.03 9.44 -1.55
N CYS A 9 -5.93 9.13 -0.85
CA CYS A 9 -4.70 8.62 -1.47
C CYS A 9 -4.22 7.36 -0.76
N LEU A 10 -3.80 6.36 -1.56
CA LEU A 10 -3.33 5.05 -1.12
C LEU A 10 -2.12 5.15 -0.17
N LEU A 11 -1.15 6.02 -0.51
CA LEU A 11 0.02 6.30 0.32
C LEU A 11 0.20 7.81 0.41
N GLY A 12 0.06 8.38 1.61
CA GLY A 12 0.34 9.80 1.81
C GLY A 12 1.83 10.10 1.62
N ILE A 13 2.17 11.25 1.02
CA ILE A 13 3.56 11.73 0.80
C ILE A 13 4.38 11.74 2.12
N GLN A 14 3.70 11.86 3.26
CA GLN A 14 4.29 11.82 4.59
C GLN A 14 4.85 10.44 5.01
N PHE A 15 4.46 9.35 4.36
CA PHE A 15 4.97 8.02 4.67
C PHE A 15 6.21 7.72 3.86
N LYS A 16 7.37 7.78 4.53
CA LYS A 16 8.64 7.31 4.01
C LYS A 16 9.08 6.12 4.83
N LEU A 17 8.82 4.92 4.30
CA LEU A 17 9.08 3.66 4.98
C LEU A 17 10.44 3.10 4.60
N SER A 18 11.15 2.56 5.59
CA SER A 18 12.50 2.00 5.46
C SER A 18 12.62 0.73 6.31
N SER A 19 13.46 -0.19 5.85
CA SER A 19 13.91 -1.39 6.54
C SER A 19 14.60 -1.09 7.89
N LYS A 20 15.11 0.13 8.08
CA LYS A 20 15.71 0.56 9.35
C LYS A 20 14.69 0.81 10.47
N GLN A 21 13.41 0.89 10.15
CA GLN A 21 12.32 1.13 11.12
C GLN A 21 11.88 -0.16 11.85
N TYR A 22 12.71 -1.20 11.87
CA TYR A 22 12.42 -2.39 12.65
C TYR A 22 12.62 -2.09 14.16
N PRO A 23 11.77 -2.64 15.05
CA PRO A 23 11.90 -2.40 16.48
C PRO A 23 13.18 -3.08 17.01
N VAL A 24 14.11 -2.29 17.53
CA VAL A 24 15.38 -2.77 18.11
C VAL A 24 15.34 -2.87 19.63
N GLN A 25 14.65 -1.92 20.28
CA GLN A 25 14.54 -1.84 21.74
C GLN A 25 13.50 -2.82 22.27
N ARG A 26 13.73 -3.38 23.48
CA ARG A 26 12.87 -4.41 24.08
C ARG A 26 11.45 -3.92 24.29
N GLU A 27 11.30 -2.68 24.72
CA GLU A 27 10.01 -2.02 24.97
C GLU A 27 9.21 -1.92 23.66
N ASN A 28 9.87 -1.51 22.58
CA ASN A 28 9.26 -1.43 21.24
C ASN A 28 8.90 -2.81 20.70
N ILE A 29 9.76 -3.81 20.92
CA ILE A 29 9.47 -5.20 20.54
C ILE A 29 8.24 -5.72 21.29
N GLU A 30 8.15 -5.49 22.59
CA GLU A 30 6.99 -5.88 23.41
C GLU A 30 5.71 -5.14 23.03
N HIS A 31 5.82 -3.86 22.70
CA HIS A 31 4.71 -3.09 22.15
C HIS A 31 4.22 -3.69 20.84
N MET A 32 5.14 -3.95 19.91
CA MET A 32 4.81 -4.50 18.59
C MET A 32 4.27 -5.93 18.64
N LYS A 33 4.53 -6.71 19.71
CA LYS A 33 3.87 -8.00 19.94
C LYS A 33 2.36 -7.87 20.21
N LYS A 34 1.92 -6.72 20.73
CA LYS A 34 0.50 -6.43 21.02
C LYS A 34 -0.24 -5.88 19.80
N VAL A 35 0.49 -5.43 18.78
CA VAL A 35 -0.07 -4.96 17.51
C VAL A 35 -0.53 -6.17 16.70
N PRO A 36 -1.77 -6.18 16.17
CA PRO A 36 -2.32 -7.32 15.42
C PRO A 36 -1.77 -7.40 13.99
N TYR A 37 -0.45 -7.25 13.84
CA TYR A 37 0.22 -7.20 12.55
C TYR A 37 0.01 -8.51 11.78
N ALA A 38 0.30 -9.66 12.39
CA ALA A 38 0.20 -10.97 11.74
C ALA A 38 -1.22 -11.32 11.22
N SER A 39 -2.28 -10.85 11.90
CA SER A 39 -3.67 -11.05 11.45
C SER A 39 -4.08 -10.14 10.29
N THR A 40 -3.57 -8.90 10.27
CA THR A 40 -3.80 -7.97 9.15
C THR A 40 -2.95 -8.34 7.95
N ASP A 41 -1.70 -8.76 8.21
CA ASP A 41 -0.80 -9.32 7.23
C ASP A 41 -1.44 -10.57 6.63
N GLY A 42 -1.92 -11.57 7.38
CA GLY A 42 -2.56 -12.76 6.80
C GLY A 42 -3.67 -12.52 5.74
N SER A 43 -4.33 -11.36 5.76
CA SER A 43 -5.33 -10.94 4.77
C SER A 43 -4.74 -10.17 3.57
N ILE A 44 -3.58 -9.52 3.75
CA ILE A 44 -2.81 -8.73 2.78
C ILE A 44 -1.56 -9.51 2.27
N MET A 45 -1.19 -10.59 2.94
CA MET A 45 0.06 -11.34 2.92
C MET A 45 0.27 -12.08 1.62
N TYR A 46 -0.80 -12.38 0.88
CA TYR A 46 -0.68 -12.88 -0.49
C TYR A 46 -0.03 -11.85 -1.43
N VAL A 47 -0.20 -10.56 -1.16
CA VAL A 47 0.38 -9.47 -1.97
C VAL A 47 1.81 -9.11 -1.50
N MET A 48 2.22 -9.53 -0.29
CA MET A 48 3.43 -9.03 0.40
C MET A 48 4.48 -10.08 0.77
N THR A 49 4.34 -11.34 0.36
CA THR A 49 5.06 -12.55 0.84
C THR A 49 6.60 -12.58 0.77
N CYS A 50 7.31 -11.47 0.57
CA CYS A 50 8.77 -11.42 0.47
C CYS A 50 9.52 -10.69 1.61
N THR A 51 8.88 -10.06 2.59
CA THR A 51 9.59 -9.29 3.64
C THR A 51 9.23 -9.68 5.09
N ARG A 52 10.22 -10.33 5.72
CA ARG A 52 10.59 -10.60 7.14
C ARG A 52 9.99 -9.72 8.29
N PRO A 53 10.18 -10.11 9.58
CA PRO A 53 9.17 -10.04 10.64
C PRO A 53 8.93 -8.64 11.24
N ASN A 54 7.69 -8.41 11.68
CA ASN A 54 7.23 -7.32 12.55
C ASN A 54 7.84 -5.94 12.26
N PRO A 55 7.49 -5.33 11.12
CA PRO A 55 7.97 -3.99 10.80
C PRO A 55 7.38 -3.01 11.80
N GLY A 56 8.17 -2.03 12.23
CA GLY A 56 7.87 -1.18 13.37
C GLY A 56 6.61 -0.31 13.23
N ASN A 57 6.42 0.58 14.20
CA ASN A 57 5.19 1.35 14.35
C ASN A 57 4.86 2.21 13.11
N GLU A 58 5.89 2.71 12.41
CA GLU A 58 5.75 3.51 11.21
C GLU A 58 5.08 2.74 10.07
N HIS A 59 5.43 1.47 9.91
CA HIS A 59 4.82 0.59 8.91
C HIS A 59 3.37 0.28 9.28
N TRP A 60 3.08 0.11 10.57
CA TRP A 60 1.72 -0.09 11.06
C TRP A 60 0.81 1.11 10.79
N GLU A 61 1.31 2.34 10.97
CA GLU A 61 0.57 3.55 10.58
C GLU A 61 0.32 3.63 9.08
N GLY A 62 1.29 3.20 8.26
CA GLY A 62 1.10 3.05 6.81
C GLY A 62 -0.03 2.07 6.46
N ILE A 63 -0.07 0.90 7.11
CA ILE A 63 -1.13 -0.10 6.91
C ILE A 63 -2.49 0.47 7.33
N LYS A 64 -2.59 1.14 8.48
CA LYS A 64 -3.84 1.81 8.88
C LYS A 64 -4.30 2.82 7.84
N TRP A 65 -3.36 3.56 7.23
CA TRP A 65 -3.67 4.51 6.18
C TRP A 65 -4.26 3.83 4.94
N ILE A 66 -3.64 2.75 4.47
CA ILE A 66 -4.14 1.94 3.35
C ILE A 66 -5.55 1.42 3.65
N LEU A 67 -5.78 0.87 4.85
CA LEU A 67 -7.10 0.38 5.25
C LEU A 67 -8.16 1.50 5.30
N ARG A 68 -7.78 2.72 5.68
CA ARG A 68 -8.66 3.89 5.63
C ARG A 68 -8.99 4.31 4.20
N TYR A 69 -8.03 4.19 3.29
CA TYR A 69 -8.24 4.43 1.87
C TYR A 69 -9.23 3.40 1.31
N LEU A 70 -8.97 2.11 1.53
CA LEU A 70 -9.82 1.00 1.09
C LEU A 70 -11.26 1.15 1.59
N LYS A 71 -11.43 1.53 2.86
CA LYS A 71 -12.75 1.84 3.43
C LYS A 71 -13.48 2.96 2.67
N GLY A 72 -12.74 3.98 2.20
CA GLY A 72 -13.32 5.11 1.48
C GLY A 72 -13.75 4.80 0.05
N ILE A 73 -13.27 3.68 -0.52
CA ILE A 73 -13.56 3.29 -1.90
C ILE A 73 -14.41 2.00 -1.99
N VAL A 74 -14.92 1.50 -0.86
CA VAL A 74 -15.66 0.23 -0.81
C VAL A 74 -16.93 0.23 -1.67
N ASP A 75 -17.59 1.38 -1.78
CA ASP A 75 -18.82 1.57 -2.57
C ASP A 75 -18.54 2.06 -3.99
N LEU A 76 -17.26 2.21 -4.38
CA LEU A 76 -16.89 2.62 -5.73
C LEU A 76 -16.81 1.39 -6.65
N CYS A 77 -17.27 1.57 -7.88
CA CYS A 77 -17.13 0.59 -8.94
C CYS A 77 -16.48 1.21 -10.18
N ILE A 78 -15.86 0.38 -11.00
CA ILE A 78 -15.31 0.80 -12.30
C ILE A 78 -16.46 0.82 -13.31
N CYS A 79 -16.79 2.01 -13.83
CA CYS A 79 -17.79 2.17 -14.87
C CYS A 79 -17.12 2.38 -16.23
N TYR A 80 -17.30 1.43 -17.16
CA TYR A 80 -16.86 1.56 -18.54
C TYR A 80 -17.83 2.42 -19.35
N GLY A 81 -17.28 3.34 -20.16
CA GLY A 81 -18.06 4.19 -21.07
C GLY A 81 -18.45 3.45 -22.36
N LYS A 82 -19.23 4.12 -23.21
CA LYS A 82 -19.58 3.63 -24.57
C LYS A 82 -18.57 4.03 -25.65
N ASP A 83 -17.42 4.56 -25.23
CA ASP A 83 -16.41 5.09 -26.14
C ASP A 83 -15.77 3.96 -26.97
N THR A 84 -15.00 4.35 -27.99
CA THR A 84 -14.21 3.40 -28.78
C THR A 84 -13.31 2.57 -27.87
N VAL A 85 -13.51 1.25 -27.91
CA VAL A 85 -12.73 0.28 -27.16
C VAL A 85 -11.29 0.31 -27.66
N THR A 86 -10.43 0.96 -26.89
CA THR A 86 -8.99 1.03 -27.14
C THR A 86 -8.25 0.52 -25.91
N LEU A 87 -7.13 -0.15 -26.15
CA LEU A 87 -6.19 -0.57 -25.11
C LEU A 87 -4.97 0.36 -25.18
N GLN A 88 -4.73 1.09 -24.11
CA GLN A 88 -3.56 1.93 -23.92
C GLN A 88 -2.71 1.35 -22.79
N VAL A 89 -1.40 1.43 -22.93
CA VAL A 89 -0.46 0.95 -21.91
C VAL A 89 0.51 2.07 -21.60
N TYR A 90 0.60 2.40 -20.32
CA TYR A 90 1.57 3.35 -19.79
C TYR A 90 2.59 2.57 -18.96
N THR A 91 3.85 2.97 -19.06
CA THR A 91 4.92 2.46 -18.20
C THR A 91 5.66 3.63 -17.59
N ASP A 92 6.01 3.47 -16.33
CA ASP A 92 6.80 4.43 -15.57
C ASP A 92 7.92 3.69 -14.83
N VAL A 93 9.03 4.37 -14.59
CA VAL A 93 10.16 3.82 -13.84
C VAL A 93 10.63 4.86 -12.84
N ASP A 94 10.57 4.52 -11.57
CA ASP A 94 11.07 5.33 -10.47
C ASP A 94 12.31 4.67 -9.83
N MET A 95 13.45 5.35 -9.90
CA MET A 95 14.70 4.92 -9.26
C MET A 95 14.88 5.52 -7.85
N ALA A 96 14.20 6.63 -7.55
CA ALA A 96 14.42 7.41 -6.33
C ALA A 96 13.41 7.10 -5.21
N GLY A 97 12.36 6.33 -5.50
CA GLY A 97 11.35 5.91 -4.52
C GLY A 97 11.88 4.97 -3.45
N ASP A 98 12.84 4.09 -3.76
CA ASP A 98 13.45 3.18 -2.78
C ASP A 98 14.58 3.88 -2.02
N THR A 99 14.31 4.21 -0.76
CA THR A 99 15.27 4.89 0.11
C THR A 99 16.39 4.00 0.63
N ASP A 100 16.18 2.69 0.63
CA ASP A 100 17.10 1.76 1.27
C ASP A 100 18.13 1.25 0.29
N PHE A 101 17.67 0.78 -0.87
CA PHE A 101 18.53 0.13 -1.86
C PHE A 101 18.58 0.87 -3.20
N LYS A 102 17.84 1.97 -3.34
CA LYS A 102 17.72 2.74 -4.59
C LYS A 102 17.38 1.85 -5.79
N ARG A 103 16.59 0.81 -5.55
CA ARG A 103 16.15 -0.09 -6.62
C ARG A 103 15.12 0.63 -7.47
N SER A 104 15.31 0.53 -8.77
CA SER A 104 14.30 0.96 -9.73
C SER A 104 13.04 0.13 -9.58
N THR A 105 11.92 0.82 -9.42
CA THR A 105 10.58 0.24 -9.42
C THR A 105 9.95 0.61 -10.75
N SER A 106 9.59 -0.39 -11.56
CA SER A 106 8.85 -0.20 -12.81
C SER A 106 7.37 -0.42 -12.57
N GLY A 107 6.55 0.56 -12.93
CA GLY A 107 5.09 0.48 -12.94
C GLY A 107 4.55 0.35 -14.35
N TYR A 108 3.40 -0.32 -14.48
CA TYR A 108 2.61 -0.34 -15.70
C TYR A 108 1.14 -0.11 -15.38
N VAL A 109 0.44 0.61 -16.25
CA VAL A 109 -1.01 0.82 -16.16
C VAL A 109 -1.63 0.49 -17.50
N PHE A 110 -2.51 -0.49 -17.51
CA PHE A 110 -3.34 -0.82 -18.66
C PHE A 110 -4.63 -0.03 -18.56
N VAL A 111 -4.98 0.69 -19.63
CA VAL A 111 -6.23 1.45 -19.74
C VAL A 111 -7.04 0.84 -20.87
N PHE A 112 -8.19 0.27 -20.55
CA PHE A 112 -9.13 -0.32 -21.49
C PHE A 112 -10.42 0.49 -21.52
N ALA A 113 -10.84 0.92 -22.71
CA ALA A 113 -12.02 1.76 -22.91
C ALA A 113 -12.04 2.99 -21.96
N GLY A 114 -10.89 3.66 -21.84
CA GLY A 114 -10.70 4.87 -21.02
C GLY A 114 -10.64 4.64 -19.51
N ARG A 115 -10.59 3.38 -19.03
CA ARG A 115 -10.51 3.05 -17.59
C ARG A 115 -9.33 2.13 -17.29
N ALA A 116 -8.69 2.33 -16.14
CA ALA A 116 -7.59 1.47 -15.70
C ALA A 116 -8.10 0.05 -15.36
N ILE A 117 -7.35 -0.96 -15.78
CA ILE A 117 -7.56 -2.37 -15.47
C ILE A 117 -6.27 -2.97 -14.90
N SER A 118 -6.39 -3.99 -14.03
CA SER A 118 -5.26 -4.69 -13.40
C SER A 118 -5.19 -6.14 -13.84
#